data_AF-A0AAW2Q1C4-F1
#
_entry.id   AF-A0AAW2Q1C4-F1
#
_cell.length_a   1.000
_cell.length_b   1.000
_cell.length_c   1.000
_cell.angle_alpha   90.00
_cell.angle_beta   90.00
_cell.angle_gamma   90.00
#
_symmetry.space_group_name_H-M   'P 1'
#
loop_
_entity.id
_entity.type
_entity.pdbx_description
1 polymer ?
#
loop_
_entity_poly.entity_id
_entity_poly.type
_entity_poly.pdbx_seq_one_letter_code
_entity_poly.pdbx_strand_id
1 'polypeptide(L)'
;MCHPSDAEAWRHFDKSYPDFAVEPRNVRLALCTDGFAPHGQYGRTYSCWPVILTPYNFPPGMCMKPEYMFLTMVIPGPSNPKRCIDIYLEPLIKELLQLWHVGVLTHDHATNQAFMMRAALMWTINDLPAYGMASGWSTAGIMGCPVCMEDTHAFRLQHGRKACYFDCHRQFLPHDHPYRRNKRSFTKNRQERKIARPRLTGDEIRRRVEQYGTAVEEPLTYPPVMAMCTSGLRKASFGIFRTGTRT
;
A
#
# COMPACT_ATOMS: atom_id res chain seq x y z
N MET A 1 7.10 -25.11 2.67
CA MET A 1 6.98 -23.71 3.14
C MET A 1 7.51 -22.84 2.02
N CYS A 2 6.70 -21.93 1.47
CA CYS A 2 7.09 -21.09 0.33
C CYS A 2 7.73 -19.80 0.85
N HIS A 3 8.81 -19.36 0.23
CA HIS A 3 9.49 -18.11 0.55
C HIS A 3 8.93 -16.96 -0.31
N PRO A 4 8.93 -15.69 0.14
CA PRO A 4 8.57 -14.56 -0.72
C PRO A 4 9.35 -14.48 -2.05
N SER A 5 10.59 -15.01 -2.09
CA SER A 5 11.36 -15.10 -3.34
C SER A 5 10.80 -16.06 -4.37
N ASP A 6 9.96 -17.01 -3.96
CA ASP A 6 9.31 -17.96 -4.86
C ASP A 6 8.15 -17.30 -5.62
N ALA A 7 7.66 -16.15 -5.12
CA ALA A 7 6.50 -15.47 -5.67
C ALA A 7 6.79 -14.78 -7.01
N GLU A 8 5.77 -14.71 -7.85
CA GLU A 8 5.85 -14.05 -9.16
C GLU A 8 6.26 -12.57 -9.06
N ALA A 9 5.81 -11.87 -8.01
CA ALA A 9 6.16 -10.47 -7.77
C ALA A 9 7.68 -10.29 -7.61
N TRP A 10 8.36 -11.20 -6.92
CA TRP A 10 9.81 -11.17 -6.76
C TRP A 10 10.53 -11.44 -8.07
N ARG A 11 10.11 -12.48 -8.79
CA ARG A 11 10.68 -12.81 -10.10
C ARG A 11 10.49 -11.68 -11.11
N HIS A 12 9.32 -11.02 -11.08
CA HIS A 12 9.05 -9.85 -11.90
C HIS A 12 9.94 -8.67 -11.53
N PHE A 13 10.14 -8.43 -10.23
CA PHE A 13 11.04 -7.39 -9.75
C PHE A 13 12.48 -7.62 -10.24
N ASP A 14 13.01 -8.83 -10.06
CA ASP A 14 14.38 -9.16 -10.48
C ASP A 14 14.57 -9.02 -12.00
N LYS A 15 13.55 -9.37 -12.80
CA LYS A 15 13.54 -9.14 -14.25
C LYS A 15 13.48 -7.66 -14.63
N SER A 16 12.81 -6.84 -13.82
CA SER A 16 12.64 -5.41 -14.07
C SER A 16 13.87 -4.60 -13.66
N TYR A 17 14.63 -5.09 -12.68
CA TYR A 17 15.80 -4.42 -12.10
C TYR A 17 17.00 -5.39 -12.01
N PRO A 18 17.53 -5.85 -13.17
CA PRO A 18 18.62 -6.83 -13.20
C PRO A 18 19.91 -6.29 -12.57
N ASP A 19 20.14 -4.98 -12.65
CA ASP A 19 21.26 -4.27 -12.00
C ASP A 19 21.19 -4.33 -10.47
N PHE A 20 19.99 -4.38 -9.91
CA PHE A 20 19.78 -4.59 -8.48
C PHE A 20 19.90 -6.08 -8.14
N ALA A 21 19.32 -6.96 -8.96
CA ALA A 21 19.24 -8.39 -8.67
C ALA A 21 20.58 -9.14 -8.80
N VAL A 22 21.52 -8.62 -9.60
CA VAL A 22 22.85 -9.22 -9.81
C VAL A 22 23.68 -9.27 -8.52
N GLU A 23 23.47 -8.33 -7.59
CA GLU A 23 24.11 -8.33 -6.28
C GLU A 23 23.19 -9.02 -5.26
N PRO A 24 23.44 -10.30 -4.91
CA PRO A 24 22.55 -11.08 -4.03
C PRO A 24 22.47 -10.52 -2.60
N ARG A 25 23.44 -9.70 -2.19
CA ARG A 25 23.47 -9.06 -0.86
C ARG A 25 22.58 -7.82 -0.78
N ASN A 26 22.00 -7.37 -1.89
CA ASN A 26 21.01 -6.31 -1.88
C ASN A 26 19.73 -6.75 -1.16
N VAL A 27 19.19 -5.84 -0.34
CA VAL A 27 18.14 -6.15 0.62
C VAL A 27 16.76 -5.85 0.06
N ARG A 28 15.82 -6.78 0.21
CA ARG A 28 14.41 -6.60 -0.13
C ARG A 28 13.59 -6.48 1.13
N LEU A 29 12.84 -5.39 1.24
CA LEU A 29 12.11 -4.99 2.43
C LEU A 29 10.60 -5.10 2.22
N ALA A 30 9.87 -5.49 3.26
CA ALA A 30 8.47 -5.14 3.45
C ALA A 30 8.33 -4.07 4.53
N LEU A 31 7.33 -3.22 4.36
CA LEU A 31 6.88 -2.27 5.36
C LEU A 31 5.51 -2.70 5.86
N CYS A 32 5.29 -2.72 7.17
CA CYS A 32 3.95 -2.86 7.73
C CYS A 32 3.67 -1.74 8.72
N THR A 33 2.41 -1.31 8.76
CA THR A 33 1.92 -0.33 9.73
C THR A 33 0.45 -0.57 10.03
N ASP A 34 0.07 -0.43 11.29
CA ASP A 34 -1.31 -0.58 11.76
C ASP A 34 -1.52 0.18 13.07
N GLY A 35 -2.79 0.37 13.45
CA GLY A 35 -3.16 0.91 14.75
C GLY A 35 -3.04 -0.14 15.85
N PHE A 36 -2.18 0.14 16.82
CA PHE A 36 -1.97 -0.68 18.01
C PHE A 36 -2.50 0.03 19.27
N ALA A 37 -3.21 -0.71 20.13
CA ALA A 37 -3.72 -0.20 21.41
C ALA A 37 -2.89 -0.77 22.58
N PRO A 38 -1.87 -0.05 23.10
CA PRO A 38 -0.93 -0.58 24.08
C PRO A 38 -1.54 -0.86 25.46
N HIS A 39 -2.63 -0.17 25.81
CA HIS A 39 -3.27 -0.29 27.13
C HIS A 39 -4.49 -1.23 27.14
N GLY A 40 -4.74 -1.99 26.06
CA GLY A 40 -5.84 -2.95 25.97
C GLY A 40 -7.24 -2.31 25.95
N GLN A 41 -8.27 -3.16 26.11
CA GLN A 41 -9.69 -2.76 25.99
C GLN A 41 -10.23 -1.94 27.18
N TYR A 42 -9.52 -1.88 28.32
CA TYR A 42 -10.05 -1.35 29.58
C TYR A 42 -9.50 0.03 29.97
N GLY A 43 -8.95 0.78 29.01
CA GLY A 43 -8.39 2.13 29.22
C GLY A 43 -9.03 3.21 28.34
N ARG A 44 -8.55 4.45 28.47
CA ARG A 44 -8.84 5.53 27.50
C ARG A 44 -8.43 5.06 26.10
N THR A 45 -9.24 5.39 25.09
CA THR A 45 -8.93 5.08 23.68
C THR A 45 -7.58 5.68 23.30
N TYR A 46 -6.57 4.83 23.18
CA TYR A 46 -5.22 5.19 22.78
C TYR A 46 -4.76 4.22 21.70
N SER A 47 -4.51 4.75 20.50
CA SER A 47 -3.91 4.01 19.40
C SER A 47 -2.58 4.68 19.03
N CYS A 48 -1.49 3.94 19.12
CA CYS A 48 -0.22 4.30 18.47
C CYS A 48 -0.07 3.49 17.18
N TRP A 49 0.85 3.91 16.33
CA TRP A 49 1.04 3.37 15.00
C TRP A 49 2.51 2.96 14.80
N PRO A 50 2.87 1.70 15.09
CA PRO A 50 4.18 1.19 14.74
C PRO A 50 4.36 1.16 13.21
N VAL A 51 5.58 1.49 12.78
CA VAL A 51 6.06 1.29 11.42
C VAL A 51 7.22 0.30 11.53
N ILE A 52 7.07 -0.84 10.87
CA ILE A 52 8.01 -1.95 10.96
C ILE A 52 8.53 -2.27 9.57
N LEU A 53 9.86 -2.39 9.44
CA LEU A 53 10.51 -2.92 8.26
C LEU A 53 10.99 -4.35 8.50
N THR A 54 10.80 -5.21 7.52
CA THR A 54 11.20 -6.62 7.57
C THR A 54 12.02 -6.97 6.33
N PRO A 55 13.30 -7.40 6.47
CA PRO A 55 14.09 -7.90 5.37
C PRO A 55 13.67 -9.34 5.01
N TYR A 56 13.36 -9.56 3.74
CA TYR A 56 12.99 -10.88 3.22
C TYR A 56 14.15 -11.69 2.67
N ASN A 57 15.38 -11.23 2.84
CA ASN A 57 16.55 -12.03 2.43
C ASN A 57 16.77 -13.23 3.36
N PHE A 58 16.17 -13.24 4.56
CA PHE A 58 16.30 -14.35 5.51
C PHE A 58 15.48 -15.57 5.09
N PRO A 59 15.92 -16.79 5.46
CA PRO A 59 15.15 -18.01 5.20
C PRO A 59 13.71 -17.94 5.76
N PRO A 60 12.76 -18.73 5.21
CA PRO A 60 11.36 -18.74 5.65
C PRO A 60 11.13 -18.90 7.16
N GLY A 61 11.98 -19.67 7.83
CA GLY A 61 11.90 -19.88 9.28
C GLY A 61 12.44 -18.73 10.14
N MET A 62 12.94 -17.66 9.51
CA MET A 62 13.56 -16.52 10.17
C MET A 62 12.92 -15.20 9.76
N CYS A 63 12.60 -14.99 8.48
CA CYS A 63 12.22 -13.67 7.95
C CYS A 63 11.02 -13.00 8.63
N MET A 64 10.12 -13.75 9.27
CA MET A 64 8.96 -13.22 9.98
C MET A 64 9.05 -13.38 11.51
N LYS A 65 10.23 -13.67 12.06
CA LYS A 65 10.39 -13.69 13.51
C LYS A 65 10.60 -12.28 14.08
N PRO A 66 10.13 -11.99 15.31
CA PRO A 66 10.26 -10.67 15.90
C PRO A 66 11.69 -10.12 15.95
N GLU A 67 12.70 -10.98 16.08
CA GLU A 67 14.11 -10.58 16.15
C GLU A 67 14.64 -10.01 14.83
N TYR A 68 13.96 -10.28 13.72
CA TYR A 68 14.30 -9.77 12.38
C TYR A 68 13.30 -8.72 11.89
N MET A 69 12.40 -8.25 12.76
CA MET A 69 11.49 -7.14 12.49
C MET A 69 12.04 -5.85 13.11
N PHE A 70 12.35 -4.86 12.28
CA PHE A 70 12.87 -3.58 12.73
C PHE A 70 11.73 -2.60 12.97
N LEU A 71 11.46 -2.28 14.24
CA LEU A 71 10.60 -1.16 14.59
C LEU A 71 11.31 0.15 14.25
N THR A 72 11.02 0.71 13.08
CA THR A 72 11.71 1.91 12.57
C THR A 72 11.15 3.19 13.16
N MET A 73 9.86 3.20 13.48
CA MET A 73 9.18 4.36 14.05
C MET A 73 7.95 3.92 14.85
N VAL A 74 7.61 4.72 15.86
CA VAL A 74 6.31 4.68 16.53
C VAL A 74 5.67 6.06 16.39
N ILE A 75 4.57 6.13 15.64
CA ILE A 75 3.76 7.34 15.57
C ILE A 75 2.88 7.38 16.84
N PRO A 76 2.98 8.45 17.65
CA PRO A 76 2.30 8.51 18.92
C PRO A 76 0.78 8.64 18.77
N GLY A 77 0.06 8.12 19.77
CA GLY A 77 -1.39 8.28 19.88
C GLY A 77 -1.81 9.64 20.47
N PRO A 78 -3.07 9.80 20.90
CA PRO A 78 -4.04 8.73 21.16
C PRO A 78 -4.90 8.32 19.96
N SER A 79 -4.83 9.06 18.84
CA SER A 79 -5.65 8.81 17.65
C SER A 79 -4.81 8.35 16.47
N ASN A 80 -5.45 7.75 15.47
CA ASN A 80 -4.78 7.42 14.22
C ASN A 80 -4.22 8.68 13.52
N PRO A 81 -3.11 8.54 12.77
CA PRO A 81 -2.45 9.68 12.13
C PRO A 81 -3.28 10.30 11.00
N LYS A 82 -4.28 9.58 10.48
CA LYS A 82 -5.15 10.01 9.38
C LYS A 82 -4.32 10.53 8.21
N ARG A 83 -4.45 11.83 7.93
CA ARG A 83 -3.82 12.52 6.80
C ARG A 83 -2.37 12.90 7.06
N CYS A 84 -1.93 12.89 8.32
CA CYS A 84 -0.58 13.31 8.70
C CYS A 84 0.43 12.17 8.69
N ILE A 85 0.02 10.94 8.29
CA ILE A 85 0.92 9.78 8.27
C ILE A 85 2.12 10.00 7.34
N ASP A 86 1.93 10.76 6.27
CA ASP A 86 2.95 11.13 5.30
C ASP A 86 4.07 11.97 5.94
N ILE A 87 3.74 12.93 6.80
CA ILE A 87 4.71 13.75 7.56
C ILE A 87 5.62 12.86 8.41
N TYR A 88 5.04 11.85 9.07
CA TYR A 88 5.83 10.92 9.88
C TYR A 88 6.69 9.99 9.02
N LEU A 89 6.19 9.58 7.84
CA LEU A 89 6.91 8.66 6.96
C LEU A 89 8.00 9.34 6.13
N GLU A 90 7.99 10.66 5.98
CA GLU A 90 8.97 11.42 5.20
C GLU A 90 10.44 11.03 5.45
N PRO A 91 10.96 11.01 6.69
CA PRO A 91 12.36 10.61 6.94
C PRO A 91 12.65 9.19 6.48
N LEU A 92 11.73 8.25 6.72
CA LEU A 92 11.88 6.86 6.31
C LEU A 92 11.89 6.73 4.78
N ILE A 93 10.99 7.45 4.09
CA ILE A 93 10.93 7.47 2.62
C ILE A 93 12.25 8.02 2.06
N LYS A 94 12.81 9.07 2.66
CA LYS A 94 14.09 9.65 2.23
C LYS A 94 15.24 8.63 2.34
N GLU A 95 15.33 7.91 3.45
CA GLU A 95 16.34 6.85 3.63
C GLU A 95 16.15 5.69 2.66
N LEU A 96 14.90 5.25 2.44
CA LEU A 96 14.59 4.21 1.45
C LEU A 96 14.97 4.63 0.03
N LEU A 97 14.74 5.89 -0.35
CA LEU A 97 15.14 6.43 -1.64
C LEU A 97 16.67 6.51 -1.76
N GLN A 98 17.38 6.89 -0.68
CA GLN A 98 18.84 6.86 -0.65
C GLN A 98 19.38 5.43 -0.83
N LEU A 99 18.83 4.45 -0.11
CA LEU A 99 19.19 3.04 -0.25
C LEU A 99 18.90 2.48 -1.64
N TRP A 100 17.83 2.95 -2.29
CA TRP A 100 17.46 2.51 -3.63
C TRP A 100 18.35 3.12 -4.72
N HIS A 101 18.58 4.44 -4.69
CA HIS A 101 19.27 5.16 -5.76
C HIS A 101 20.80 5.20 -5.61
N VAL A 102 21.30 5.30 -4.38
CA VAL A 102 22.74 5.45 -4.10
C VAL A 102 23.31 4.19 -3.48
N GLY A 103 22.59 3.62 -2.50
CA GLY A 103 23.10 2.54 -1.66
C GLY A 103 24.03 3.03 -0.56
N VAL A 104 24.58 2.09 0.21
CA VAL A 104 25.51 2.32 1.31
C VAL A 104 26.68 1.34 1.20
N LEU A 105 27.90 1.87 1.30
CA LEU A 105 29.11 1.03 1.34
C LEU A 105 29.05 0.14 2.58
N THR A 106 28.98 -1.17 2.36
CA THR A 106 28.77 -2.17 3.39
C THR A 106 29.90 -3.19 3.32
N HIS A 107 30.37 -3.63 4.49
CA HIS A 107 31.39 -4.66 4.60
C HIS A 107 30.72 -6.03 4.81
N ASP A 108 31.02 -6.97 3.93
CA ASP A 108 30.63 -8.36 4.08
C ASP A 108 31.71 -9.11 4.86
N HIS A 109 31.38 -9.49 6.10
CA HIS A 109 32.30 -10.20 6.97
C HIS A 109 32.65 -11.61 6.45
N ALA A 110 31.73 -12.28 5.76
CA ALA A 110 31.95 -13.65 5.30
C ALA A 110 32.96 -13.70 4.14
N THR A 111 32.88 -12.74 3.21
CA THR A 111 33.80 -12.65 2.07
C THR A 111 34.95 -11.68 2.30
N ASN A 112 34.94 -10.92 3.40
CA ASN A 112 35.86 -9.81 3.71
C ASN A 112 35.98 -8.79 2.57
N GLN A 113 34.86 -8.43 1.96
CA GLN A 113 34.81 -7.48 0.83
C GLN A 113 33.85 -6.34 1.13
N ALA A 114 34.21 -5.14 0.69
CA ALA A 114 33.29 -4.02 0.66
C ALA A 114 32.46 -4.08 -0.63
N PHE A 115 31.17 -3.80 -0.52
CA PHE A 115 30.26 -3.73 -1.66
C PHE A 115 29.26 -2.59 -1.44
N MET A 116 28.64 -2.12 -2.53
CA MET A 116 27.58 -1.12 -2.44
C MET A 116 26.25 -1.82 -2.21
N MET A 117 25.77 -1.83 -0.97
CA MET A 117 24.48 -2.42 -0.64
C MET A 117 23.36 -1.46 -1.01
N ARG A 118 22.41 -1.94 -1.80
CA ARG A 118 21.14 -1.25 -2.07
C ARG A 118 19.99 -1.98 -1.37
N ALA A 119 18.91 -1.24 -1.09
CA ALA A 119 17.68 -1.83 -0.59
C ALA A 119 16.47 -1.42 -1.43
N ALA A 120 15.51 -2.32 -1.54
CA ALA A 120 14.26 -2.10 -2.27
C ALA A 120 13.06 -2.42 -1.38
N LEU A 121 12.14 -1.47 -1.24
CA LEU A 121 10.82 -1.71 -0.65
C LEU A 121 9.93 -2.42 -1.67
N MET A 122 9.63 -3.70 -1.44
CA MET A 122 8.87 -4.50 -2.41
C MET A 122 7.36 -4.31 -2.29
N TRP A 123 6.84 -4.27 -1.05
CA TRP A 123 5.41 -4.09 -0.79
C TRP A 123 5.16 -3.59 0.63
N THR A 124 3.93 -3.13 0.82
CA THR A 124 3.40 -2.77 2.13
C THR A 124 2.38 -3.82 2.59
N ILE A 125 2.41 -4.17 3.89
CA ILE A 125 1.50 -5.13 4.51
C ILE A 125 0.60 -4.34 5.45
N ASN A 126 -0.60 -4.05 5.00
CA ASN A 126 -1.56 -3.21 5.69
C ASN A 126 -2.94 -3.85 5.60
N ASP A 127 -3.75 -3.66 6.64
CA ASP A 127 -5.19 -3.84 6.50
C ASP A 127 -5.79 -2.72 5.63
N LEU A 128 -7.08 -2.81 5.28
CA LEU A 128 -7.70 -1.78 4.41
C LEU A 128 -7.68 -0.37 5.03
N PRO A 129 -8.05 -0.17 6.32
CA PRO A 129 -7.89 1.11 6.99
C PRO A 129 -6.48 1.70 6.93
N ALA A 130 -5.45 0.94 7.32
CA ALA A 130 -4.06 1.37 7.30
C ALA A 130 -3.59 1.67 5.89
N TYR A 131 -3.95 0.80 4.93
CA TYR A 131 -3.65 1.02 3.51
C TYR A 131 -4.25 2.34 3.02
N GLY A 132 -5.47 2.68 3.44
CA GLY A 132 -6.14 3.91 3.03
C GLY A 132 -5.42 5.18 3.50
N MET A 133 -4.85 5.15 4.71
CA MET A 133 -4.02 6.25 5.21
C MET A 133 -2.66 6.28 4.52
N ALA A 134 -1.97 5.14 4.44
CA ALA A 134 -0.63 5.06 3.85
C ALA A 134 -0.59 5.37 2.34
N SER A 135 -1.66 5.07 1.60
CA SER A 135 -1.74 5.30 0.15
C SER A 135 -2.48 6.58 -0.25
N GLY A 136 -3.15 7.25 0.69
CA GLY A 136 -4.08 8.34 0.42
C GLY A 136 -5.37 7.96 -0.30
N TRP A 137 -5.55 6.69 -0.65
CA TRP A 137 -6.75 6.22 -1.32
C TRP A 137 -7.86 5.91 -0.32
N SER A 138 -9.11 6.22 -0.66
CA SER A 138 -10.24 5.83 0.18
C SER A 138 -10.46 4.32 0.11
N THR A 139 -10.32 3.62 1.23
CA THR A 139 -10.64 2.18 1.33
C THR A 139 -12.05 1.90 1.86
N ALA A 140 -12.87 2.95 2.00
CA ALA A 140 -14.21 2.87 2.57
C ALA A 140 -15.32 3.19 1.54
N GLY A 141 -16.50 2.62 1.78
CA GLY A 141 -17.69 2.91 0.99
C GLY A 141 -17.60 2.41 -0.45
N ILE A 142 -18.03 3.22 -1.41
CA ILE A 142 -18.09 2.89 -2.86
C ILE A 142 -16.71 2.95 -3.53
N MET A 143 -15.83 3.79 -3.02
CA MET A 143 -14.47 4.02 -3.55
C MET A 143 -13.44 3.05 -2.98
N GLY A 144 -13.87 2.07 -2.18
CA GLY A 144 -12.99 1.21 -1.39
C GLY A 144 -12.07 0.29 -2.19
N CYS A 145 -12.24 0.18 -3.51
CA CYS A 145 -11.35 -0.61 -4.36
C CYS A 145 -10.15 0.24 -4.85
N PRO A 146 -8.93 -0.01 -4.37
CA PRO A 146 -7.74 0.74 -4.81
C PRO A 146 -7.21 0.29 -6.19
N VAL A 147 -7.86 -0.69 -6.82
CA VAL A 147 -7.54 -1.14 -8.19
C VAL A 147 -8.43 -0.43 -9.19
N CYS A 148 -9.76 -0.46 -8.97
CA CYS A 148 -10.71 0.22 -9.84
C CYS A 148 -10.69 1.74 -9.67
N MET A 149 -10.31 2.21 -8.47
CA MET A 149 -10.31 3.62 -8.11
C MET A 149 -11.66 4.31 -8.44
N GLU A 150 -11.66 5.45 -9.13
CA GLU A 150 -12.88 6.15 -9.56
C GLU A 150 -13.74 5.38 -10.58
N ASP A 151 -13.16 4.41 -11.28
CA ASP A 151 -13.85 3.57 -12.27
C ASP A 151 -14.55 2.36 -11.62
N THR A 152 -14.74 2.40 -10.31
CA THR A 152 -15.49 1.37 -9.57
C THR A 152 -16.94 1.27 -10.03
N HIS A 153 -17.39 0.03 -10.25
CA HIS A 153 -18.77 -0.29 -10.55
C HIS A 153 -19.63 -0.50 -9.29
N ALA A 154 -19.07 -0.26 -8.12
CA ALA A 154 -19.76 -0.42 -6.85
C ALA A 154 -20.96 0.54 -6.77
N PHE A 155 -22.02 0.08 -6.12
CA PHE A 155 -23.28 0.82 -6.00
C PHE A 155 -23.81 0.76 -4.57
N ARG A 156 -24.68 1.71 -4.19
CA ARG A 156 -25.38 1.66 -2.91
C ARG A 156 -26.69 0.89 -3.07
N LEU A 157 -26.95 -0.05 -2.17
CA LEU A 157 -28.25 -0.73 -2.11
C LEU A 157 -29.34 0.31 -1.83
N GLN A 158 -30.44 0.28 -2.58
CA GLN A 158 -31.51 1.29 -2.49
C GLN A 158 -32.09 1.41 -1.08
N HIS A 159 -32.42 0.29 -0.44
CA HIS A 159 -33.03 0.29 0.89
C HIS A 159 -32.01 0.33 2.02
N GLY A 160 -30.92 -0.45 1.91
CA GLY A 160 -29.91 -0.55 2.96
C GLY A 160 -28.87 0.57 2.97
N ARG A 161 -28.75 1.34 1.88
CA ARG A 161 -27.75 2.39 1.62
C ARG A 161 -26.28 1.96 1.78
N LYS A 162 -26.02 0.68 2.04
CA LYS A 162 -24.69 0.07 2.13
C LYS A 162 -24.04 -0.01 0.76
N ALA A 163 -22.73 0.23 0.73
CA ALA A 163 -21.92 -0.01 -0.47
C ALA A 163 -21.89 -1.51 -0.80
N CYS A 164 -22.09 -1.84 -2.07
CA CYS A 164 -22.12 -3.19 -2.59
C CYS A 164 -21.18 -3.30 -3.78
N TYR A 165 -20.37 -4.35 -3.77
CA TYR A 165 -19.44 -4.72 -4.85
C TYR A 165 -19.89 -5.97 -5.59
N PHE A 166 -21.13 -6.41 -5.35
CA PHE A 166 -21.68 -7.58 -6.00
C PHE A 166 -21.62 -7.39 -7.52
N ASP A 167 -21.19 -8.45 -8.22
CA ASP A 167 -21.10 -8.46 -9.67
C ASP A 167 -20.17 -7.39 -10.30
N CYS A 168 -19.25 -6.81 -9.52
CA CYS A 168 -18.25 -5.86 -10.02
C CYS A 168 -16.96 -6.54 -10.47
N HIS A 169 -16.74 -7.81 -10.12
CA HIS A 169 -15.48 -8.52 -10.34
C HIS A 169 -15.39 -9.22 -11.71
N ARG A 170 -16.52 -9.45 -12.40
CA ARG A 170 -16.53 -10.15 -13.70
C ARG A 170 -15.73 -9.42 -14.79
N GLN A 171 -15.50 -8.12 -14.62
CA GLN A 171 -14.66 -7.31 -15.52
C GLN A 171 -13.18 -7.75 -15.54
N PHE A 172 -12.72 -8.49 -14.53
CA PHE A 172 -11.35 -9.01 -14.43
C PHE A 172 -11.16 -10.40 -15.05
N LEU A 173 -12.25 -11.07 -15.45
CA LEU A 173 -12.16 -12.38 -16.10
C LEU A 173 -11.70 -12.24 -17.56
N PRO A 174 -11.14 -13.28 -18.20
CA PRO A 174 -10.91 -13.29 -19.65
C PRO A 174 -12.19 -12.94 -20.44
N HIS A 175 -12.07 -12.31 -21.61
CA HIS A 175 -13.22 -11.81 -22.37
C HIS A 175 -14.19 -12.92 -22.81
N ASP A 176 -13.67 -14.10 -23.10
CA ASP A 176 -14.39 -15.31 -23.48
C ASP A 176 -14.91 -16.13 -22.28
N HIS A 177 -14.58 -15.73 -21.05
CA HIS A 177 -14.95 -16.49 -19.85
C HIS A 177 -16.49 -16.63 -19.71
N PRO A 178 -17.03 -17.85 -19.53
CA PRO A 178 -18.48 -18.11 -19.52
C PRO A 178 -19.27 -17.25 -18.53
N TYR A 179 -18.70 -16.97 -17.35
CA TYR A 179 -19.34 -16.14 -16.33
C TYR A 179 -19.62 -14.70 -16.75
N ARG A 180 -18.88 -14.13 -17.71
CA ARG A 180 -19.20 -12.81 -18.27
C ARG A 180 -20.56 -12.78 -18.97
N ARG A 181 -20.99 -13.92 -19.53
CA ARG A 181 -22.27 -14.07 -20.26
C ARG A 181 -23.39 -14.64 -19.39
N ASN A 182 -23.07 -15.11 -18.18
CA ASN A 182 -24.03 -15.71 -17.26
C ASN A 182 -24.99 -14.64 -16.70
N LYS A 183 -26.24 -14.67 -17.19
CA LYS A 183 -27.34 -13.76 -16.82
C LYS A 183 -28.19 -14.25 -15.64
N ARG A 184 -27.93 -15.47 -15.15
CA ARG A 184 -28.77 -16.17 -14.15
C ARG A 184 -28.14 -16.21 -12.76
N SER A 185 -26.84 -16.52 -12.66
CA SER A 185 -26.14 -16.68 -11.37
C SER A 185 -25.62 -15.36 -10.76
N PHE A 186 -25.61 -14.28 -11.55
CA PHE A 186 -25.14 -12.95 -11.14
C PHE A 186 -26.31 -11.95 -11.22
N THR A 187 -26.01 -10.65 -11.39
CA THR A 187 -27.06 -9.64 -11.60
C THR A 187 -27.94 -10.03 -12.78
N LYS A 188 -29.24 -10.13 -12.51
CA LYS A 188 -30.25 -10.62 -13.45
C LYS A 188 -30.15 -9.88 -14.78
N ASN A 189 -30.12 -10.64 -15.88
CA ASN A 189 -30.07 -10.13 -17.25
C ASN A 189 -28.84 -9.28 -17.61
N ARG A 190 -27.81 -9.22 -16.75
CA ARG A 190 -26.58 -8.46 -17.02
C ARG A 190 -25.49 -9.34 -17.63
N GLN A 191 -24.91 -8.87 -18.73
CA GLN A 191 -23.67 -9.39 -19.31
C GLN A 191 -22.54 -8.38 -19.07
N GLU A 192 -21.36 -8.87 -18.71
CA GLU A 192 -20.19 -8.03 -18.51
C GLU A 192 -19.31 -8.02 -19.77
N ARG A 193 -19.37 -6.89 -20.50
CA ARG A 193 -18.61 -6.68 -21.75
C ARG A 193 -17.43 -5.76 -21.56
N LYS A 194 -17.36 -5.02 -20.44
CA LYS A 194 -16.25 -4.09 -20.20
C LYS A 194 -15.02 -4.87 -19.78
N ILE A 195 -13.87 -4.37 -20.20
CA ILE A 195 -12.57 -4.85 -19.76
C ILE A 195 -12.19 -4.00 -18.55
N ALA A 196 -11.67 -4.65 -17.50
CA ALA A 196 -11.10 -3.93 -16.37
C ALA A 196 -10.04 -2.95 -16.89
N ARG A 197 -10.03 -1.73 -16.36
CA ARG A 197 -8.95 -0.80 -16.69
C ARG A 197 -7.61 -1.39 -16.25
N PRO A 198 -6.55 -1.17 -17.04
CA PRO A 198 -5.20 -1.50 -16.60
C PRO A 198 -4.89 -0.82 -15.27
N ARG A 199 -4.13 -1.51 -14.42
CA ARG A 199 -3.62 -0.89 -13.20
C ARG A 199 -2.70 0.26 -13.58
N LEU A 200 -2.85 1.39 -12.90
CA LEU A 200 -1.94 2.52 -13.08
C LEU A 200 -0.53 2.11 -12.67
N THR A 201 0.44 2.55 -13.47
CA THR A 201 1.86 2.48 -13.16
C THR A 201 2.23 3.45 -12.05
N GLY A 202 3.38 3.22 -11.41
CA GLY A 202 3.91 4.12 -10.39
C GLY A 202 4.06 5.56 -10.88
N ASP A 203 4.51 5.76 -12.13
CA ASP A 203 4.66 7.09 -12.72
C ASP A 203 3.33 7.79 -13.00
N GLU A 204 2.29 7.04 -13.42
CA GLU A 204 0.95 7.59 -13.60
C GLU A 204 0.32 8.00 -12.26
N ILE A 205 0.50 7.19 -11.21
CA ILE A 205 0.06 7.53 -9.87
C ILE A 205 0.80 8.77 -9.38
N ARG A 206 2.13 8.82 -9.54
CA ARG A 206 2.95 9.96 -9.14
C ARG A 206 2.47 11.25 -9.81
N ARG A 207 2.27 11.26 -11.14
CA ARG A 207 1.74 12.42 -11.88
C ARG A 207 0.36 12.87 -11.39
N ARG A 208 -0.50 11.94 -10.95
CA ARG A 208 -1.80 12.30 -10.36
C ARG A 208 -1.62 12.92 -8.98
N VAL A 209 -0.72 12.38 -8.16
CA VAL A 209 -0.47 12.85 -6.80
C VAL A 209 0.17 14.24 -6.80
N GLU A 210 1.11 14.50 -7.71
CA GLU A 210 1.80 15.79 -7.89
C GLU A 210 0.84 16.96 -8.20
N GLN A 211 -0.38 16.68 -8.67
CA GLN A 211 -1.41 17.71 -8.88
C GLN A 211 -2.05 18.20 -7.58
N TYR A 212 -1.80 17.51 -6.46
CA TYR A 212 -2.33 17.85 -5.17
C TYR A 212 -1.21 18.41 -4.29
N GLY A 213 -1.45 19.55 -3.64
CA GLY A 213 -0.47 20.20 -2.76
C GLY A 213 -0.08 19.30 -1.58
N THR A 214 1.15 19.45 -1.10
CA THR A 214 1.61 18.74 0.10
C THR A 214 1.11 19.46 1.36
N ALA A 215 0.98 18.74 2.48
CA ALA A 215 0.58 19.35 3.76
C ALA A 215 1.53 20.47 4.25
N VAL A 216 2.72 20.58 3.65
CA VAL A 216 3.74 21.59 3.95
C VAL A 216 3.45 22.93 3.27
N GLU A 217 2.60 22.95 2.23
CA GLU A 217 2.27 24.15 1.44
C GLU A 217 0.98 24.87 1.88
N GLU A 218 0.17 24.26 2.75
CA GLU A 218 -0.99 24.92 3.37
C GLU A 218 -0.61 25.38 4.79
N PRO A 219 -0.71 26.70 5.12
CA PRO A 219 -0.50 27.15 6.49
C PRO A 219 -1.50 26.47 7.41
N LEU A 220 -0.99 25.76 8.42
CA LEU A 220 -1.75 25.14 9.52
C LEU A 220 -2.54 26.22 10.29
N THR A 221 -3.68 26.62 9.73
CA THR A 221 -4.73 27.34 10.46
C THR A 221 -5.68 26.28 10.99
N TYR A 222 -5.46 25.87 12.24
CA TYR A 222 -6.46 25.12 12.98
C TYR A 222 -7.58 26.09 13.41
N PRO A 223 -8.85 25.90 13.04
CA PRO A 223 -9.95 26.44 13.81
C PRO A 223 -10.39 25.42 14.88
N PRO A 224 -10.94 25.90 16.00
CA PRO A 224 -11.36 25.06 17.11
C PRO A 224 -12.59 24.23 16.72
N VAL A 225 -12.58 22.98 17.19
CA VAL A 225 -13.69 22.07 17.51
C VAL A 225 -15.08 22.40 16.93
N MET A 226 -15.63 21.42 16.21
CA MET A 226 -17.00 21.31 15.65
C MET A 226 -17.28 22.09 14.35
N ALA A 227 -17.32 21.37 13.23
CA ALA A 227 -18.51 21.31 12.36
C ALA A 227 -18.24 20.56 11.04
N MET A 228 -19.18 19.67 10.73
CA MET A 228 -19.73 19.40 9.39
C MET A 228 -18.92 18.56 8.38
N CYS A 229 -19.37 17.31 8.30
CA CYS A 229 -19.68 16.62 7.06
C CYS A 229 -20.38 17.55 6.06
N THR A 230 -19.72 17.91 4.94
CA THR A 230 -20.26 17.91 3.56
C THR A 230 -19.32 18.63 2.58
N SER A 231 -19.22 18.06 1.39
CA SER A 231 -18.76 18.66 0.12
C SER A 231 -17.30 19.11 -0.04
N GLY A 232 -16.73 18.75 -1.20
CA GLY A 232 -15.55 19.40 -1.76
C GLY A 232 -14.33 18.51 -1.84
N LEU A 233 -14.08 17.94 -3.02
CA LEU A 233 -12.83 17.31 -3.41
C LEU A 233 -11.62 18.18 -3.07
N ARG A 234 -10.83 17.79 -2.06
CA ARG A 234 -9.40 18.12 -1.94
C ARG A 234 -8.72 16.91 -1.31
N LYS A 235 -8.02 16.12 -2.12
CA LYS A 235 -7.39 14.85 -1.73
C LYS A 235 -5.91 14.93 -2.08
N ALA A 236 -5.05 15.11 -1.09
CA ALA A 236 -3.62 14.83 -1.22
C ALA A 236 -3.31 13.70 -0.23
N SER A 237 -2.84 12.56 -0.71
CA SER A 237 -1.88 11.73 0.03
C SER A 237 -1.15 10.81 -0.93
N PHE A 238 0.11 10.56 -0.61
CA PHE A 238 1.08 9.82 -1.40
C PHE A 238 0.64 8.39 -1.68
N GLY A 239 0.51 8.04 -2.96
CA GLY A 239 0.50 6.67 -3.42
C GLY A 239 1.89 6.29 -3.91
N ILE A 240 2.71 5.66 -3.07
CA ILE A 240 3.97 5.04 -3.51
C ILE A 240 3.92 3.52 -3.26
N PHE A 241 4.37 2.79 -4.27
CA PHE A 241 4.61 1.34 -4.33
C PHE A 241 3.37 0.45 -4.54
N ARG A 242 2.97 0.32 -5.80
CA ARG A 242 2.39 -0.92 -6.33
C ARG A 242 3.16 -1.33 -7.59
N THR A 243 4.08 -2.27 -7.43
CA THR A 243 4.66 -2.98 -8.58
C THR A 243 3.55 -3.78 -9.25
N GLY A 244 3.35 -3.53 -10.55
CA GLY A 244 2.26 -4.11 -11.32
C GLY A 244 2.42 -5.63 -11.44
N THR A 245 1.43 -6.36 -10.95
CA THR A 245 1.20 -7.74 -11.40
C THR A 245 0.44 -7.66 -12.72
N ARG A 246 1.12 -7.93 -13.84
CA ARG A 246 0.46 -8.27 -15.11
C ARG A 246 -0.06 -9.70 -14.99
N THR A 247 -1.38 -9.85 -15.09
CA THR A 247 -2.05 -11.07 -15.55
C THR A 247 -3.21 -10.62 -16.42
#